data_AF-A0A1I3PJU2-F1
#
_entry.id   AF-A0A1I3PJU2-F1
#
_cell.length_a   1.000
_cell.length_b   1.000
_cell.length_c   1.000
_cell.angle_alpha   90.00
_cell.angle_beta   90.00
_cell.angle_gamma   90.00
#
_symmetry.space_group_name_H-M   'P 1'
#
loop_
_entity.id
_entity.type
_entity.pdbx_description
1 polymer ?
#
loop_
_entity_poly.entity_id
_entity_poly.type
_entity_poly.pdbx_seq_one_letter_code
_entity_poly.pdbx_strand_id
1 'polypeptide(L)'
;MRITVVEHGADAGLGFFAGWLAGAGVGCEVVRPYLGETVPERADDGLIVLGGEAAAWEDERYPWLPATRDLIRSSVEGGVPTLGICLGAQLMTLACGGSVERGEHGLEVGAREIVPLPEAGADALFAGLGPAPAVQYHGDAMTRLPEGAVRLATGDPYPNQAYRLGEKAWAVQFHPEATAEIFAGWTGDSADHLTALGHSAEELAMQVKEAEARLAGTWRLLAERFAAVVRSA
;
A
#
# COMPACT_ATOMS: atom_id res chain seq x y z
N MET A 1 6.40 4.53 -20.64
CA MET A 1 5.96 5.14 -19.38
C MET A 1 6.85 4.66 -18.26
N ARG A 2 7.13 5.54 -17.31
CA ARG A 2 7.88 5.27 -16.10
C ARG A 2 7.12 5.86 -14.91
N ILE A 3 7.10 5.15 -13.79
CA ILE A 3 6.58 5.66 -12.53
C ILE A 3 7.69 5.89 -11.53
N THR A 4 7.49 6.86 -10.64
CA THR A 4 8.29 7.02 -9.42
C THR A 4 7.77 6.06 -8.36
N VAL A 5 8.67 5.37 -7.67
CA VAL A 5 8.36 4.49 -6.54
C VAL A 5 9.13 4.96 -5.33
N VAL A 6 8.45 5.33 -4.25
CA VAL A 6 9.11 5.68 -2.98
C VAL A 6 9.12 4.44 -2.08
N GLU A 7 10.33 3.97 -1.75
CA GLU A 7 10.59 2.80 -0.90
C GLU A 7 11.15 3.27 0.46
N HIS A 8 10.52 2.86 1.56
CA HIS A 8 10.84 3.36 2.91
C HIS A 8 11.73 2.43 3.74
N GLY A 9 12.08 1.25 3.23
CA GLY A 9 12.93 0.27 3.90
C GLY A 9 13.41 -0.81 2.93
N ALA A 10 14.54 -1.46 3.25
CA ALA A 10 15.18 -2.45 2.37
C ALA A 10 14.34 -3.73 2.18
N ASP A 11 13.42 -3.98 3.09
CA ASP A 11 12.48 -5.09 3.14
C ASP A 11 11.09 -4.72 2.60
N ALA A 12 10.83 -3.44 2.32
CA ALA A 12 9.53 -2.91 1.89
C ALA A 12 9.48 -2.62 0.38
N GLY A 13 10.10 -3.48 -0.43
CA GLY A 13 10.19 -3.32 -1.88
C GLY A 13 8.93 -3.75 -2.64
N LEU A 14 8.97 -3.59 -3.97
CA LEU A 14 7.83 -3.83 -4.88
C LEU A 14 7.32 -5.29 -4.96
N GLY A 15 8.04 -6.28 -4.41
CA GLY A 15 7.64 -7.69 -4.48
C GLY A 15 7.12 -8.12 -5.86
N PHE A 16 5.90 -8.67 -5.89
CA PHE A 16 5.25 -9.07 -7.12
C PHE A 16 5.04 -7.93 -8.13
N PHE A 17 4.82 -6.70 -7.67
CA PHE A 17 4.54 -5.56 -8.55
C PHE A 17 5.70 -5.26 -9.50
N ALA A 18 6.95 -5.48 -9.08
CA ALA A 18 8.11 -5.24 -9.93
C ALA A 18 7.99 -6.01 -11.27
N GLY A 19 7.63 -7.29 -11.21
CA GLY A 19 7.45 -8.13 -12.40
C GLY A 19 6.17 -7.80 -13.16
N TRP A 20 5.06 -7.54 -12.47
CA TRP A 20 3.76 -7.29 -13.10
C TRP A 20 3.71 -5.95 -13.82
N LEU A 21 4.26 -4.88 -13.23
CA LEU A 21 4.35 -3.56 -13.85
C LEU A 21 5.27 -3.56 -15.07
N ALA A 22 6.44 -4.20 -14.95
CA ALA A 22 7.37 -4.37 -16.07
C ALA A 22 6.74 -5.18 -17.21
N GLY A 23 6.05 -6.29 -16.89
CA GLY A 23 5.31 -7.09 -17.87
C GLY A 23 4.17 -6.32 -18.55
N ALA A 24 3.62 -5.31 -17.87
CA ALA A 24 2.65 -4.37 -18.41
C ALA A 24 3.31 -3.16 -19.12
N GLY A 25 4.62 -3.13 -19.32
CA GLY A 25 5.32 -2.07 -20.06
C GLY A 25 5.46 -0.74 -19.31
N VAL A 26 5.40 -0.77 -17.98
CA VAL A 26 5.65 0.38 -17.10
C VAL A 26 6.94 0.14 -16.32
N GLY A 27 7.94 0.99 -16.53
CA GLY A 27 9.19 0.95 -15.75
C GLY A 27 9.04 1.64 -14.39
N CYS A 28 9.85 1.25 -13.42
CA CYS A 28 9.88 1.85 -12.09
C CYS A 28 11.22 2.54 -11.83
N GLU A 29 11.18 3.82 -11.48
CA GLU A 29 12.30 4.55 -10.88
C GLU A 29 12.12 4.49 -9.35
N VAL A 30 12.95 3.70 -8.67
CA VAL A 30 12.84 3.54 -7.21
C VAL A 30 13.71 4.57 -6.51
N VAL A 31 13.07 5.40 -5.70
CA VAL A 31 13.69 6.37 -4.80
C VAL A 31 13.72 5.79 -3.40
N ARG A 32 14.88 5.79 -2.75
CA ARG A 32 15.14 5.22 -1.42
C ARG A 32 15.59 6.28 -0.41
N PRO A 33 14.66 7.07 0.15
CA PRO A 33 15.03 8.13 1.09
C PRO A 33 15.71 7.64 2.36
N TYR A 34 15.44 6.39 2.78
CA TYR A 34 16.11 5.76 3.91
C TYR A 34 17.62 5.51 3.67
N LEU A 35 18.09 5.57 2.42
CA LEU A 35 19.50 5.56 2.03
C LEU A 35 20.06 6.96 1.72
N GLY A 36 19.29 8.01 2.00
CA GLY A 36 19.70 9.40 1.78
C GLY A 36 19.38 9.95 0.38
N GLU A 37 18.62 9.23 -0.44
CA GLU A 37 18.14 9.77 -1.72
C GLU A 37 17.08 10.86 -1.49
N THR A 38 17.09 11.89 -2.33
CA THR A 38 16.12 12.98 -2.22
C THR A 38 14.78 12.57 -2.83
N VAL A 39 13.69 12.70 -2.08
CA VAL A 39 12.33 12.59 -2.63
C VAL A 39 12.14 13.68 -3.69
N PRO A 40 11.77 13.34 -4.95
CA PRO A 40 11.62 14.33 -6.00
C PRO A 40 10.41 15.24 -5.74
N GLU A 41 10.47 16.47 -6.22
CA GLU A 41 9.35 17.42 -6.11
C GLU A 41 8.14 17.03 -6.98
N ARG A 42 8.37 16.22 -8.02
CA ARG A 42 7.35 15.75 -8.96
C ARG A 42 7.59 14.30 -9.32
N ALA A 43 6.52 13.53 -9.43
CA ALA A 43 6.57 12.17 -9.94
C ALA A 43 6.74 12.16 -11.48
N ASP A 44 7.12 11.00 -12.02
CA ASP A 44 7.06 10.71 -13.46
C ASP A 44 5.59 10.53 -13.93
N ASP A 45 5.32 9.59 -14.84
CA ASP A 45 3.98 9.34 -15.40
C ASP A 45 2.99 8.73 -14.37
N GLY A 46 3.48 8.37 -13.19
CA GLY A 46 2.72 7.83 -12.07
C GLY A 46 3.57 7.72 -10.81
N LEU A 47 2.92 7.45 -9.69
CA LEU A 47 3.52 7.37 -8.36
C LEU A 47 3.04 6.13 -7.61
N ILE A 48 3.97 5.35 -7.06
CA ILE A 48 3.69 4.38 -6.00
C ILE A 48 4.47 4.79 -4.75
N VAL A 49 3.81 4.78 -3.60
CA VAL A 49 4.45 4.97 -2.29
C VAL A 49 4.21 3.71 -1.47
N LEU A 50 5.29 3.02 -1.12
CA LEU A 50 5.27 1.71 -0.47
C LEU A 50 5.04 1.80 1.04
N GLY A 51 4.94 0.64 1.68
CA GLY A 51 4.91 0.51 3.13
C GLY A 51 6.25 0.87 3.79
N GLY A 52 6.29 0.81 5.12
CA GLY A 52 7.50 1.00 5.92
C GLY A 52 7.20 0.91 7.42
N GLU A 53 8.26 0.82 8.24
CA GLU A 53 8.16 0.71 9.71
C GLU A 53 7.57 1.97 10.37
N ALA A 54 7.80 3.14 9.76
CA ALA A 54 7.43 4.43 10.32
C ALA A 54 5.92 4.58 10.53
N ALA A 55 5.51 5.23 11.61
CA ALA A 55 4.19 5.83 11.65
C ALA A 55 4.16 7.10 10.78
N ALA A 56 3.02 7.37 10.14
CA ALA A 56 2.88 8.42 9.12
C ALA A 56 3.09 9.88 9.62
N TRP A 57 3.24 10.06 10.94
CA TRP A 57 3.49 11.34 11.63
C TRP A 57 4.87 11.42 12.31
N GLU A 58 5.72 10.40 12.22
CA GLU A 58 7.05 10.38 12.86
C GLU A 58 8.11 11.17 12.07
N ASP A 59 7.81 12.42 11.72
CA ASP A 59 8.64 13.26 10.84
C ASP A 59 10.06 13.48 11.40
N GLU A 60 10.22 13.53 12.72
CA GLU A 60 11.54 13.71 13.37
C GLU A 60 12.45 12.48 13.20
N ARG A 61 11.87 11.28 13.25
CA ARG A 61 12.61 10.00 13.10
C ARG A 61 12.82 9.65 11.62
N TYR A 62 11.87 10.04 10.77
CA TYR A 62 11.86 9.75 9.33
C TYR A 62 11.72 11.06 8.53
N PRO A 63 12.81 11.84 8.35
CA PRO A 63 12.75 13.22 7.86
C PRO A 63 12.31 13.39 6.40
N TRP A 64 12.17 12.30 5.64
CA TRP A 64 11.65 12.33 4.28
C TRP A 64 10.11 12.26 4.19
N LEU A 65 9.42 11.93 5.29
CA LEU A 65 7.96 11.80 5.28
C LEU A 65 7.24 13.10 4.87
N PRO A 66 7.65 14.31 5.34
CA PRO A 66 7.06 15.55 4.86
C PRO A 66 7.16 15.71 3.33
N ALA A 67 8.34 15.52 2.75
CA ALA A 67 8.55 15.61 1.31
C ALA A 67 7.74 14.54 0.54
N THR A 68 7.61 13.34 1.11
CA THR A 68 6.78 12.27 0.53
C THR A 68 5.30 12.66 0.51
N ARG A 69 4.78 13.25 1.60
CA ARG A 69 3.40 13.76 1.66
C ARG A 69 3.16 14.90 0.67
N ASP A 70 4.13 15.79 0.48
CA ASP A 70 4.01 16.87 -0.50
C ASP A 70 4.05 16.36 -1.94
N LEU A 71 4.88 15.35 -2.24
CA LEU A 71 4.88 14.65 -3.53
C LEU A 71 3.54 13.94 -3.79
N ILE A 72 2.97 13.27 -2.78
CA ILE A 72 1.65 12.65 -2.90
C ILE A 72 0.58 13.71 -3.16
N ARG A 73 0.55 14.78 -2.36
CA ARG A 73 -0.46 15.84 -2.50
C ARG A 73 -0.43 16.47 -3.89
N SER A 74 0.75 16.85 -4.37
CA SER A 74 0.90 17.46 -5.69
C SER A 74 0.55 16.50 -6.83
N SER A 75 0.86 15.20 -6.68
CA SER A 75 0.48 14.16 -7.64
C SER A 75 -1.03 13.97 -7.71
N VAL A 76 -1.70 13.91 -6.56
CA VAL A 76 -3.16 13.80 -6.46
C VAL A 76 -3.84 15.04 -7.06
N GLU A 77 -3.41 16.25 -6.69
CA GLU A 77 -3.95 17.51 -7.22
C GLU A 77 -3.69 17.67 -8.72
N GLY A 78 -2.53 17.21 -9.21
CA GLY A 78 -2.14 17.23 -10.62
C GLY A 78 -2.77 16.13 -11.47
N GLY A 79 -3.55 15.21 -10.88
CA GLY A 79 -4.16 14.09 -11.61
C GLY A 79 -3.17 13.02 -12.07
N VAL A 80 -1.99 12.95 -11.45
CA VAL A 80 -0.98 11.90 -11.69
C VAL A 80 -1.49 10.59 -11.07
N PRO A 81 -1.54 9.48 -11.82
CA PRO A 81 -1.89 8.17 -11.29
C PRO A 81 -1.06 7.81 -10.05
N THR A 82 -1.70 7.70 -8.90
CA THR A 82 -1.02 7.53 -7.61
C THR A 82 -1.57 6.33 -6.85
N LEU A 83 -0.71 5.48 -6.30
CA LEU A 83 -1.08 4.37 -5.43
C LEU A 83 -0.25 4.40 -4.13
N GLY A 84 -0.91 4.60 -3.00
CA GLY A 84 -0.32 4.43 -1.67
C GLY A 84 -0.59 3.04 -1.11
N ILE A 85 0.43 2.39 -0.56
CA ILE A 85 0.35 1.04 0.03
C ILE A 85 0.80 1.11 1.49
N CYS A 86 -0.02 0.59 2.42
CA CYS A 86 0.25 0.57 3.86
C CYS A 86 0.65 1.97 4.39
N LEU A 87 1.91 2.20 4.77
CA LEU A 87 2.41 3.54 5.12
C LEU A 87 2.12 4.56 4.02
N GLY A 88 2.32 4.24 2.75
CA GLY A 88 1.97 5.13 1.64
C GLY A 88 0.49 5.51 1.57
N ALA A 89 -0.42 4.59 1.93
CA ALA A 89 -1.85 4.86 2.03
C ALA A 89 -2.17 5.82 3.19
N GLN A 90 -1.47 5.64 4.32
CA GLN A 90 -1.59 6.50 5.49
C GLN A 90 -1.01 7.89 5.23
N LEU A 91 0.14 8.00 4.57
CA LEU A 91 0.72 9.27 4.14
C LEU A 91 -0.21 10.01 3.17
N MET A 92 -0.83 9.31 2.22
CA MET A 92 -1.84 9.89 1.33
C MET A 92 -3.05 10.40 2.12
N THR A 93 -3.53 9.60 3.08
CA THR A 93 -4.66 9.98 3.94
C THR A 93 -4.37 11.28 4.69
N LEU A 94 -3.21 11.40 5.33
CA LEU A 94 -2.82 12.62 6.03
C LEU A 94 -2.61 13.79 5.07
N ALA A 95 -1.91 13.56 3.94
CA ALA A 95 -1.60 14.60 2.96
C ALA A 95 -2.84 15.24 2.33
N CYS A 96 -3.95 14.50 2.26
CA CYS A 96 -5.21 14.92 1.67
C CYS A 96 -6.32 15.23 2.70
N GLY A 97 -5.97 15.42 3.99
CA GLY A 97 -6.91 15.91 5.02
C GLY A 97 -7.73 14.86 5.77
N GLY A 98 -7.43 13.57 5.57
CA GLY A 98 -7.92 12.47 6.39
C GLY A 98 -7.25 12.38 7.76
N SER A 99 -7.42 11.26 8.45
CA SER A 99 -6.75 10.98 9.73
C SER A 99 -6.28 9.54 9.79
N VAL A 100 -5.11 9.36 10.40
CA VAL A 100 -4.48 8.09 10.68
C VAL A 100 -4.14 8.08 12.16
N GLU A 101 -4.49 7.01 12.84
CA GLU A 101 -4.29 6.86 14.28
C GLU A 101 -3.81 5.44 14.57
N ARG A 102 -3.33 5.21 15.80
CA ARG A 102 -3.09 3.85 16.26
C ARG A 102 -4.39 3.07 16.25
N GLY A 103 -4.38 1.88 15.65
CA GLY A 103 -5.58 1.06 15.51
C GLY A 103 -6.11 0.61 16.86
N GLU A 104 -7.41 0.83 17.10
CA GLU A 104 -8.08 0.51 18.37
C GLU A 104 -8.14 -0.99 18.67
N HIS A 105 -7.97 -1.83 17.64
CA HIS A 105 -8.03 -3.30 17.73
C HIS A 105 -6.64 -3.95 17.72
N GLY A 106 -5.57 -3.17 17.77
CA GLY A 106 -4.19 -3.66 17.74
C GLY A 106 -3.72 -4.06 16.33
N LEU A 107 -2.72 -4.93 16.28
CA LEU A 107 -2.05 -5.34 15.05
C LEU A 107 -2.98 -6.18 14.16
N GLU A 108 -3.18 -5.77 12.90
CA GLU A 108 -3.69 -6.65 11.85
C GLU A 108 -2.49 -7.24 11.09
N VAL A 109 -2.31 -8.57 11.18
CA VAL A 109 -1.16 -9.28 10.59
C VAL A 109 -1.57 -10.61 9.96
N GLY A 110 -0.89 -11.00 8.88
CA GLY A 110 -1.08 -12.27 8.16
C GLY A 110 -1.94 -12.14 6.90
N ALA A 111 -2.39 -13.26 6.36
CA ALA A 111 -3.34 -13.25 5.25
C ALA A 111 -4.77 -13.02 5.79
N ARG A 112 -5.37 -11.87 5.48
CA ARG A 112 -6.73 -11.49 5.90
C ARG A 112 -7.63 -11.25 4.71
N GLU A 113 -8.91 -11.54 4.87
CA GLU A 113 -9.89 -11.35 3.80
C GLU A 113 -10.22 -9.87 3.64
N ILE A 114 -10.11 -9.39 2.40
CA ILE A 114 -10.51 -8.05 1.98
C ILE A 114 -11.78 -8.19 1.16
N VAL A 115 -12.81 -7.42 1.51
CA VAL A 115 -14.14 -7.48 0.89
C VAL A 115 -14.37 -6.20 0.09
N PRO A 116 -14.46 -6.27 -1.25
CA PRO A 116 -14.85 -5.14 -2.08
C PRO A 116 -16.27 -4.65 -1.74
N LEU A 117 -16.45 -3.34 -1.74
CA LEU A 117 -17.75 -2.67 -1.55
C LEU A 117 -18.47 -2.47 -2.89
N PRO A 118 -19.79 -2.19 -2.91
CA PRO A 118 -20.53 -1.95 -4.15
C PRO A 118 -19.88 -0.89 -5.06
N GLU A 119 -19.28 0.16 -4.48
CA GLU A 119 -18.58 1.24 -5.15
C GLU A 119 -17.37 0.77 -5.97
N ALA A 120 -16.75 -0.36 -5.59
CA ALA A 120 -15.66 -0.98 -6.34
C ALA A 120 -16.10 -1.50 -7.71
N GLY A 121 -17.40 -1.78 -7.92
CA GLY A 121 -17.90 -2.41 -9.14
C GLY A 121 -17.63 -1.63 -10.43
N ALA A 122 -17.45 -0.31 -10.34
CA ALA A 122 -17.12 0.57 -11.46
C ALA A 122 -15.71 1.19 -11.34
N ASP A 123 -14.93 0.82 -10.33
CA ASP A 123 -13.60 1.40 -10.09
C ASP A 123 -12.54 0.84 -11.05
N ALA A 124 -11.65 1.70 -11.56
CA ALA A 124 -10.66 1.32 -12.56
C ALA A 124 -9.69 0.23 -12.08
N LEU A 125 -9.39 0.14 -10.77
CA LEU A 125 -8.52 -0.88 -10.22
C LEU A 125 -9.30 -2.05 -9.62
N PHE A 126 -10.45 -1.79 -8.99
CA PHE A 126 -11.18 -2.78 -8.20
C PHE A 126 -12.36 -3.47 -8.92
N ALA A 127 -12.79 -3.00 -10.10
CA ALA A 127 -13.95 -3.56 -10.79
C ALA A 127 -13.85 -5.08 -11.02
N GLY A 128 -14.87 -5.83 -10.61
CA GLY A 128 -14.92 -7.28 -10.77
C GLY A 128 -14.01 -8.08 -9.83
N LEU A 129 -13.30 -7.45 -8.89
CA LEU A 129 -12.67 -8.18 -7.79
C LEU A 129 -13.76 -8.67 -6.82
N GLY A 130 -13.61 -9.91 -6.36
CA GLY A 130 -14.41 -10.47 -5.25
C GLY A 130 -13.61 -10.49 -3.95
N PRO A 131 -14.20 -11.00 -2.85
CA PRO A 131 -13.48 -11.21 -1.60
C PRO A 131 -12.22 -12.07 -1.80
N ALA A 132 -11.10 -11.61 -1.28
CA ALA A 132 -9.80 -12.25 -1.48
C ALA A 132 -8.86 -12.02 -0.30
N PRO A 133 -7.92 -12.94 -0.03
CA PRO A 133 -6.88 -12.69 0.96
C PRO A 133 -5.95 -11.57 0.47
N ALA A 134 -5.51 -10.72 1.37
CA ALA A 134 -4.39 -9.80 1.22
C ALA A 134 -3.44 -9.96 2.40
N VAL A 135 -2.16 -9.65 2.17
CA VAL A 135 -1.18 -9.59 3.27
C VAL A 135 -1.45 -8.34 4.09
N GLN A 136 -1.54 -8.50 5.40
CA GLN A 136 -1.62 -7.42 6.38
C GLN A 136 -0.38 -7.41 7.24
N TYR A 137 0.12 -6.21 7.51
CA TYR A 137 1.06 -5.96 8.60
C TYR A 137 0.97 -4.47 8.98
N HIS A 138 -0.04 -4.11 9.79
CA HIS A 138 -0.18 -2.74 10.25
C HIS A 138 -0.77 -2.66 11.66
N GLY A 139 -0.24 -1.73 12.46
CA GLY A 139 -0.80 -1.37 13.78
C GLY A 139 -1.55 -0.05 13.78
N ASP A 140 -1.41 0.76 12.72
CA ASP A 140 -2.08 2.04 12.54
C ASP A 140 -3.17 1.90 11.49
N ALA A 141 -4.21 2.72 11.58
CA ALA A 141 -5.37 2.65 10.69
C ALA A 141 -5.78 4.02 10.19
N MET A 142 -6.25 4.08 8.94
CA MET A 142 -6.92 5.25 8.39
C MET A 142 -8.30 5.38 9.08
N THR A 143 -8.42 6.23 10.10
CA THR A 143 -9.66 6.38 10.90
C THR A 143 -10.69 7.28 10.21
N ARG A 144 -10.22 8.30 9.47
CA ARG A 144 -11.07 9.17 8.66
C ARG A 144 -10.50 9.31 7.25
N LEU A 145 -11.29 8.95 6.25
CA LEU A 145 -10.89 9.13 4.86
C LEU A 145 -10.91 10.62 4.47
N PRO A 146 -10.07 11.04 3.49
CA PRO A 146 -10.14 12.38 2.90
C PRO A 146 -11.54 12.74 2.40
N GLU A 147 -11.86 14.04 2.36
CA GLU A 147 -13.11 14.50 1.74
C GLU A 147 -13.14 14.10 0.26
N GLY A 148 -14.31 13.59 -0.20
CA GLY A 148 -14.47 13.10 -1.56
C GLY A 148 -13.86 11.72 -1.83
N ALA A 149 -13.26 11.06 -0.84
CA ALA A 149 -12.80 9.68 -0.99
C ALA A 149 -13.99 8.72 -1.13
N VAL A 150 -13.86 7.78 -2.07
CA VAL A 150 -14.78 6.67 -2.28
C VAL A 150 -14.16 5.43 -1.67
N ARG A 151 -14.76 4.90 -0.59
CA ARG A 151 -14.29 3.66 0.03
C ARG A 151 -14.58 2.47 -0.88
N LEU A 152 -13.57 1.67 -1.18
CA LEU A 152 -13.63 0.59 -2.18
C LEU A 152 -13.61 -0.80 -1.56
N ALA A 153 -12.97 -0.96 -0.40
CA ALA A 153 -12.90 -2.24 0.27
C ALA A 153 -12.92 -2.08 1.79
N THR A 154 -13.40 -3.11 2.45
CA THR A 154 -13.49 -3.22 3.91
C THR A 154 -12.78 -4.49 4.39
N GLY A 155 -12.42 -4.50 5.67
CA GLY A 155 -11.91 -5.66 6.39
C GLY A 155 -12.50 -5.70 7.80
N ASP A 156 -12.05 -6.69 8.57
CA ASP A 156 -12.40 -6.88 9.98
C ASP A 156 -11.08 -7.09 10.76
N PRO A 157 -10.73 -6.22 11.73
CA PRO A 157 -11.59 -5.20 12.36
C PRO A 157 -11.54 -3.81 11.73
N TYR A 158 -10.63 -3.54 10.79
CA TYR A 158 -10.46 -2.20 10.22
C TYR A 158 -11.26 -2.01 8.93
N PRO A 159 -12.25 -1.08 8.88
CA PRO A 159 -13.17 -0.96 7.75
C PRO A 159 -12.62 -0.17 6.57
N ASN A 160 -11.56 0.62 6.76
CA ASN A 160 -10.94 1.45 5.72
C ASN A 160 -9.74 0.71 5.14
N GLN A 161 -9.99 -0.31 4.30
CA GLN A 161 -8.93 -1.12 3.69
C GLN A 161 -8.49 -0.59 2.33
N ALA A 162 -9.39 0.01 1.56
CA ALA A 162 -9.05 0.69 0.32
C ALA A 162 -9.98 1.86 0.04
N TYR A 163 -9.45 2.92 -0.56
CA TYR A 163 -10.25 4.01 -1.12
C TYR A 163 -9.63 4.56 -2.40
N ARG A 164 -10.48 5.23 -3.21
CA ARG A 164 -10.05 6.11 -4.30
C ARG A 164 -10.34 7.56 -3.96
N LEU A 165 -9.43 8.45 -4.30
CA LEU A 165 -9.59 9.89 -4.22
C LEU A 165 -9.44 10.49 -5.63
N GLY A 166 -10.40 11.32 -6.05
CA GLY A 166 -10.47 11.78 -7.43
C GLY A 166 -10.60 10.61 -8.43
N GLU A 167 -10.08 10.78 -9.65
CA GLU A 167 -10.19 9.74 -10.69
C GLU A 167 -9.01 8.76 -10.68
N LYS A 168 -7.84 9.19 -10.19
CA LYS A 168 -6.55 8.54 -10.44
C LYS A 168 -5.68 8.32 -9.21
N ALA A 169 -6.21 8.47 -7.99
CA ALA A 169 -5.44 8.20 -6.77
C ALA A 169 -6.11 7.12 -5.91
N TRP A 170 -5.33 6.11 -5.50
CA TRP A 170 -5.80 4.99 -4.69
C TRP A 170 -4.90 4.79 -3.47
N ALA A 171 -5.51 4.33 -2.39
CA ALA A 171 -4.83 3.95 -1.17
C ALA A 171 -5.32 2.57 -0.74
N VAL A 172 -4.38 1.70 -0.38
CA VAL A 172 -4.66 0.36 0.15
C VAL A 172 -3.88 0.15 1.46
N GLN A 173 -4.57 -0.24 2.52
CA GLN A 173 -3.94 -0.48 3.83
C GLN A 173 -3.13 -1.79 3.85
N PHE A 174 -3.61 -2.77 3.10
CA PHE A 174 -2.98 -4.07 2.90
C PHE A 174 -1.85 -4.02 1.87
N HIS A 175 -1.11 -5.12 1.75
CA HIS A 175 0.02 -5.30 0.86
C HIS A 175 -0.31 -6.21 -0.34
N PRO A 176 -0.84 -5.67 -1.45
CA PRO A 176 -1.08 -6.43 -2.68
C PRO A 176 0.22 -6.85 -3.40
N GLU A 177 1.34 -6.22 -3.07
CA GLU A 177 2.66 -6.38 -3.66
C GLU A 177 3.50 -7.46 -2.97
N ALA A 178 3.22 -7.75 -1.70
CA ALA A 178 4.06 -8.61 -0.88
C ALA A 178 4.07 -10.06 -1.35
N THR A 179 5.27 -10.64 -1.44
CA THR A 179 5.47 -12.08 -1.66
C THR A 179 5.47 -12.82 -0.32
N ALA A 180 5.34 -14.15 -0.36
CA ALA A 180 5.50 -14.95 0.86
C ALA A 180 6.91 -14.81 1.47
N GLU A 181 7.93 -14.63 0.63
CA GLU A 181 9.32 -14.39 1.05
C GLU A 181 9.48 -13.05 1.77
N ILE A 182 8.93 -11.97 1.21
CA ILE A 182 8.96 -10.63 1.81
C ILE A 182 8.27 -10.67 3.19
N PHE A 183 7.07 -11.26 3.26
CA PHE A 183 6.33 -11.35 4.51
C PHE A 183 7.04 -12.24 5.56
N ALA A 184 7.69 -13.32 5.13
CA ALA A 184 8.53 -14.13 6.02
C ALA A 184 9.72 -13.34 6.57
N GLY A 185 10.31 -12.44 5.77
CA GLY A 185 11.32 -11.49 6.24
C GLY A 185 10.79 -10.58 7.34
N TRP A 186 9.67 -9.89 7.08
CA TRP A 186 9.05 -8.99 8.06
C TRP A 186 8.74 -9.67 9.39
N THR A 187 8.14 -10.86 9.34
CA THR A 187 7.77 -11.63 10.55
C THR A 187 8.97 -12.22 11.26
N GLY A 188 10.05 -12.56 10.54
CA GLY A 188 11.32 -12.99 11.12
C GLY A 188 12.01 -11.88 11.91
N ASP A 189 12.11 -10.69 11.32
CA ASP A 189 12.76 -9.53 11.94
C ASP A 189 12.01 -9.00 13.18
N SER A 190 10.73 -9.30 13.29
CA SER A 190 9.82 -8.86 14.35
C SER A 190 9.31 -9.99 15.25
N ALA A 191 9.93 -11.17 15.19
CA ALA A 191 9.42 -12.38 15.84
C ALA A 191 9.17 -12.22 17.36
N ASP A 192 10.07 -11.53 18.07
CA ASP A 192 9.93 -11.27 19.51
C ASP A 192 8.72 -10.36 19.79
N HIS A 193 8.49 -9.35 18.95
CA HIS A 193 7.35 -8.45 19.06
C HIS A 193 6.03 -9.18 18.78
N LEU A 194 5.99 -10.00 17.72
CA LEU A 194 4.83 -10.83 17.39
C LEU A 194 4.50 -11.81 18.52
N THR A 195 5.52 -12.45 19.09
CA THR A 195 5.36 -13.36 20.24
C THR A 195 4.76 -12.64 21.44
N ALA A 196 5.22 -11.42 21.75
CA ALA A 196 4.66 -10.61 22.83
C ALA A 196 3.19 -10.22 22.61
N LEU A 197 2.75 -10.18 21.35
CA LEU A 197 1.35 -9.95 20.95
C LEU A 197 0.53 -11.25 20.82
N GLY A 198 1.12 -12.41 21.11
CA GLY A 198 0.45 -13.71 21.05
C GLY A 198 0.37 -14.32 19.64
N HIS A 199 1.24 -13.90 18.72
CA HIS A 199 1.35 -14.43 17.36
C HIS A 199 2.61 -15.27 17.17
N SER A 200 2.52 -16.31 16.34
CA SER A 200 3.67 -17.07 15.85
C SER A 200 4.09 -16.56 14.47
N ALA A 201 5.34 -16.10 14.35
CA ALA A 201 5.91 -15.67 13.06
C ALA A 201 5.90 -16.81 12.02
N GLU A 202 6.20 -18.05 12.45
CA GLU A 202 6.19 -19.23 11.59
C GLU A 202 4.79 -19.55 11.04
N GLU A 203 3.77 -19.50 11.90
CA GLU A 203 2.39 -19.77 11.50
C GLU A 203 1.87 -18.69 10.54
N LEU A 204 2.19 -17.42 10.81
CA LEU A 204 1.84 -16.30 9.93
C LEU A 204 2.51 -16.44 8.56
N ALA A 205 3.81 -16.74 8.53
CA ALA A 205 4.55 -16.94 7.28
C ALA A 205 3.99 -18.13 6.47
N MET A 206 3.64 -19.23 7.16
CA MET A 206 2.98 -20.38 6.54
C MET A 206 1.61 -20.02 5.96
N GLN A 207 0.80 -19.26 6.70
CA GLN A 207 -0.51 -18.80 6.23
C GLN A 207 -0.41 -17.98 4.92
N VAL A 208 0.55 -17.04 4.85
CA VAL A 208 0.75 -16.24 3.63
C VAL A 208 1.28 -17.10 2.48
N LYS A 209 2.20 -18.01 2.76
CA LYS A 209 2.72 -18.95 1.76
C LYS A 209 1.64 -19.84 1.15
N GLU A 210 0.72 -20.34 1.97
CA GLU A 210 -0.43 -21.13 1.50
C GLU A 210 -1.40 -20.31 0.64
N ALA A 211 -1.54 -19.01 0.94
CA ALA A 211 -2.39 -18.08 0.19
C ALA A 211 -1.74 -17.50 -1.06
N GLU A 212 -0.44 -17.72 -1.29
CA GLU A 212 0.38 -17.01 -2.30
C GLU A 212 -0.21 -17.05 -3.71
N ALA A 213 -0.70 -18.21 -4.17
CA ALA A 213 -1.30 -18.32 -5.49
C ALA A 213 -2.58 -17.48 -5.64
N ARG A 214 -3.39 -17.36 -4.56
CA ARG A 214 -4.61 -16.53 -4.54
C ARG A 214 -4.26 -15.05 -4.45
N LEU A 215 -3.26 -14.70 -3.65
CA LEU A 215 -2.70 -13.35 -3.55
C LEU A 215 -2.23 -12.88 -4.94
N ALA A 216 -1.36 -13.66 -5.57
CA ALA A 216 -0.82 -13.38 -6.89
C ALA A 216 -1.92 -13.28 -7.96
N GLY A 217 -2.87 -14.23 -7.98
CA GLY A 217 -3.96 -14.23 -8.96
C GLY A 217 -4.90 -13.02 -8.84
N THR A 218 -5.18 -12.58 -7.61
CA THR A 218 -6.09 -11.44 -7.36
C THR A 218 -5.40 -10.11 -7.60
N TRP A 219 -4.26 -9.89 -6.95
CA TRP A 219 -3.64 -8.56 -6.86
C TRP A 219 -2.81 -8.20 -8.09
N ARG A 220 -2.48 -9.18 -8.94
CA ARG A 220 -1.93 -8.92 -10.27
C ARG A 220 -2.84 -8.02 -11.11
N LEU A 221 -4.15 -8.22 -11.04
CA LEU A 221 -5.11 -7.37 -11.76
C LEU A 221 -5.02 -5.92 -11.31
N LEU A 222 -4.80 -5.66 -10.02
CA LEU A 222 -4.64 -4.31 -9.49
C LEU A 222 -3.41 -3.63 -10.10
N ALA A 223 -2.25 -4.31 -10.11
CA ALA A 223 -1.02 -3.78 -10.70
C ALA A 223 -1.14 -3.55 -12.21
N GLU A 224 -1.70 -4.51 -12.96
CA GLU A 224 -1.89 -4.39 -14.42
C GLU A 224 -2.86 -3.27 -14.79
N ARG A 225 -3.92 -3.07 -13.99
CA ARG A 225 -4.88 -1.97 -14.17
C ARG A 225 -4.26 -0.63 -13.81
N PHE A 226 -3.46 -0.55 -12.74
CA PHE A 226 -2.72 0.67 -12.41
C PHE A 226 -1.76 1.05 -13.54
N ALA A 227 -1.02 0.08 -14.09
CA ALA A 227 -0.21 0.30 -15.28
C ALA A 227 -1.03 0.76 -16.49
N ALA A 228 -2.25 0.24 -16.70
CA ALA A 228 -3.13 0.70 -17.76
C ALA A 228 -3.56 2.16 -17.57
N VAL A 229 -3.90 2.57 -16.34
CA VAL A 229 -4.21 3.96 -16.00
C VAL A 229 -3.03 4.87 -16.32
N VAL A 230 -1.81 4.52 -15.88
CA VAL A 230 -0.56 5.25 -16.16
C VAL A 230 -0.33 5.43 -17.67
N ARG A 231 -0.54 4.38 -18.47
CA ARG A 231 -0.34 4.47 -19.94
C ARG A 231 -1.40 5.30 -20.67
N SER A 232 -2.55 5.53 -20.03
CA SER A 232 -3.66 6.29 -20.61
C SER A 232 -3.75 7.74 -20.13
N ALA A 233 -2.86 8.13 -19.21
CA ALA A 233 -2.87 9.44 -18.57
C ALA A 233 -2.28 10.54 -19.46
#